data_AF-M7TK55-F1
#
_entry.id   AF-M7TK55-F1
#
_cell.length_a   1.000
_cell.length_b   1.000
_cell.length_c   1.000
_cell.angle_alpha   90.00
_cell.angle_beta   90.00
_cell.angle_gamma   90.00
#
_symmetry.space_group_name_H-M   'P 1'
#
loop_
_entity.id
_entity.type
_entity.pdbx_description
1 polymer ?
#
loop_
_entity_poly.entity_id
_entity_poly.type
_entity_poly.pdbx_seq_one_letter_code
_entity_poly.pdbx_strand_id
1 'polypeptide(L)'
;MYSFRNVNKLFKPNYLRLSIVDSASRSYATMATDTNTYKFNHSMIRVKDPKESVKFYEHLGMKMIRKIEQPEAKFDLYFMGYDSPKALSHGNHFSDREGLIELTHNYGTENDADYKVSNGNTEPHKGFGHTCISVDNLQAACQRIEDAGYKFQKKLSDGRMKHIAFALDPDNYWVEIVGQSPIEQTENIKTTDTETYRMNHTMIRVKDKEKSLKFYQDIMGMSLMRTAENPGANFNLYFLGYPGEQGLPTSSTTSNREGLLELTWNYGTENDENFKYHNGNDEPQGFGHICVSVDNLDAACERFEKMGVNWKKRLTDGRMKHVAFVLDPDNYWIEVIQNEKLKERANW
;
A
#
# COMPACT_ATOMS: atom_id res chain seq x y z
N MET A 1 22.82 -79.25 59.09
CA MET A 1 22.10 -78.33 60.00
C MET A 1 22.60 -76.92 59.73
N TYR A 2 21.69 -75.93 59.72
CA TYR A 2 21.85 -74.51 59.32
C TYR A 2 21.91 -74.30 57.79
N SER A 3 20.86 -73.90 57.06
CA SER A 3 19.76 -72.91 57.19
C SER A 3 20.00 -71.68 56.30
N PHE A 4 19.52 -71.83 55.05
CA PHE A 4 18.78 -70.90 54.18
C PHE A 4 18.80 -69.36 54.35
N ARG A 5 18.86 -68.74 53.16
CA ARG A 5 18.15 -67.53 52.62
C ARG A 5 18.82 -66.15 52.76
N ASN A 6 19.34 -65.65 51.64
CA ASN A 6 18.68 -64.74 50.69
C ASN A 6 19.73 -64.30 49.64
N VAL A 7 19.69 -64.79 48.39
CA VAL A 7 18.86 -64.42 47.23
C VAL A 7 19.26 -63.08 46.59
N ASN A 8 19.64 -63.24 45.31
CA ASN A 8 19.83 -62.28 44.21
C ASN A 8 21.22 -61.64 44.07
N LYS A 9 22.08 -62.19 43.18
CA LYS A 9 22.08 -62.06 41.69
C LYS A 9 22.47 -60.64 41.25
N LEU A 10 23.24 -60.40 40.20
CA LEU A 10 24.23 -61.11 39.38
C LEU A 10 24.75 -59.97 38.48
N PHE A 11 26.06 -59.89 38.26
CA PHE A 11 26.76 -59.25 37.13
C PHE A 11 26.10 -58.07 36.39
N LYS A 12 26.70 -56.87 36.48
CA LYS A 12 26.56 -55.82 35.44
C LYS A 12 27.80 -55.80 34.54
N PRO A 13 27.66 -55.92 33.21
CA PRO A 13 28.71 -55.63 32.24
C PRO A 13 28.69 -54.17 31.80
N ASN A 14 29.84 -53.71 31.31
CA ASN A 14 30.08 -52.42 30.65
C ASN A 14 29.07 -52.15 29.52
N TYR A 15 28.51 -50.93 29.48
CA TYR A 15 27.95 -50.36 28.25
C TYR A 15 28.22 -48.84 28.20
N LEU A 16 28.70 -48.42 27.03
CA LEU A 16 28.80 -47.04 26.57
C LEU A 16 27.52 -46.26 26.90
N ARG A 17 27.66 -45.08 27.52
CA ARG A 17 26.62 -44.05 27.45
C ARG A 17 26.78 -43.30 26.13
N LEU A 18 25.97 -43.67 25.14
CA LEU A 18 25.55 -42.73 24.10
C LEU A 18 24.85 -41.56 24.81
N SER A 19 25.44 -40.37 24.78
CA SER A 19 24.67 -39.14 24.99
C SER A 19 23.82 -38.92 23.74
N ILE A 20 22.54 -39.23 23.84
CA ILE A 20 21.54 -38.69 22.92
C ILE A 20 21.55 -37.18 23.18
N VAL A 21 22.19 -36.44 22.28
CA VAL A 21 22.02 -35.00 22.19
C VAL A 21 20.60 -34.82 21.66
N ASP A 22 19.71 -34.40 22.55
CA ASP A 22 18.34 -34.05 22.21
C ASP A 22 18.42 -32.87 21.22
N SER A 23 18.19 -33.16 19.94
CA SER A 23 18.31 -32.20 18.83
C SER A 23 17.07 -31.31 18.73
N ALA A 24 16.57 -30.82 19.85
CA ALA A 24 15.30 -30.10 19.95
C ALA A 24 15.43 -28.86 20.84
N SER A 25 16.41 -28.00 20.56
CA SER A 25 16.35 -26.59 20.96
C SER A 25 17.28 -25.75 20.08
N ARG A 26 17.04 -25.74 18.76
CA ARG A 26 17.32 -24.51 18.02
C ARG A 26 16.31 -23.48 18.50
N SER A 27 16.73 -22.68 19.46
CA SER A 27 16.08 -21.40 19.74
C SER A 27 16.17 -20.57 18.46
N TYR A 28 15.13 -20.65 17.62
CA TYR A 28 14.85 -19.56 16.72
C TYR A 28 14.48 -18.40 17.64
N ALA A 29 15.45 -17.55 17.95
CA ALA A 29 15.10 -16.21 18.38
C ALA A 29 14.21 -15.67 17.25
N THR A 30 12.91 -15.55 17.51
CA THR A 30 12.01 -14.87 16.58
C THR A 30 12.53 -13.45 16.53
N MET A 31 13.28 -13.12 15.48
CA MET A 31 13.71 -11.74 15.26
C MET A 31 12.44 -10.91 15.17
N ALA A 32 12.26 -10.00 16.11
CA ALA A 32 11.19 -9.03 16.06
C ALA A 32 11.29 -8.29 14.72
N THR A 33 10.15 -8.06 14.10
CA THR A 33 10.05 -7.26 12.88
C THR A 33 10.49 -5.82 13.16
N ASP A 34 11.26 -5.23 12.26
CA ASP A 34 11.68 -3.83 12.33
C ASP A 34 10.80 -2.96 11.43
N THR A 35 9.88 -2.21 12.03
CA THR A 35 8.97 -1.33 11.29
C THR A 35 9.67 -0.21 10.53
N ASN A 36 10.94 0.10 10.82
CA ASN A 36 11.70 1.10 10.06
C ASN A 36 12.10 0.61 8.65
N THR A 37 12.01 -0.70 8.42
CA THR A 37 12.28 -1.34 7.12
C THR A 37 11.03 -1.48 6.25
N TYR A 38 9.85 -1.21 6.81
CA TYR A 38 8.60 -1.33 6.09
C TYR A 38 8.52 -0.28 4.98
N LYS A 39 7.73 -0.59 3.95
CA LYS A 39 7.47 0.32 2.82
C LYS A 39 6.00 0.32 2.48
N PHE A 40 5.44 1.48 2.18
CA PHE A 40 4.12 1.59 1.56
C PHE A 40 4.29 1.18 0.10
N ASN A 41 3.97 -0.07 -0.21
CA ASN A 41 4.37 -0.69 -1.46
C ASN A 41 3.46 -0.25 -2.61
N HIS A 42 2.16 -0.49 -2.50
CA HIS A 42 1.23 -0.26 -3.59
C HIS A 42 -0.17 0.10 -3.13
N SER A 43 -0.97 0.59 -4.07
CA SER A 43 -2.41 0.78 -3.92
C SER A 43 -3.13 0.06 -5.03
N MET A 44 -4.05 -0.82 -4.66
CA MET A 44 -4.79 -1.64 -5.60
C MET A 44 -6.13 -1.00 -5.94
N ILE A 45 -6.40 -0.91 -7.24
CA ILE A 45 -7.71 -0.54 -7.79
C ILE A 45 -8.17 -1.59 -8.80
N ARG A 46 -9.47 -1.87 -8.82
CA ARG A 46 -10.07 -2.67 -9.89
C ARG A 46 -10.21 -1.81 -11.14
N VAL A 47 -9.91 -2.38 -12.29
CA VAL A 47 -10.05 -1.71 -13.59
C VAL A 47 -10.91 -2.53 -14.53
N LYS A 48 -11.66 -1.84 -15.39
CA LYS A 48 -12.54 -2.49 -16.37
C LYS A 48 -11.75 -3.14 -17.49
N ASP A 49 -10.87 -2.38 -18.13
CA ASP A 49 -10.04 -2.83 -19.25
C ASP A 49 -8.57 -2.50 -18.95
N PRO A 50 -7.73 -3.52 -18.68
CA PRO A 50 -6.33 -3.29 -18.33
C PRO A 50 -5.55 -2.67 -19.50
N LYS A 51 -5.97 -2.82 -20.76
CA LYS A 51 -5.27 -2.21 -21.90
C LYS A 51 -5.36 -0.70 -21.86
N GLU A 52 -6.57 -0.17 -21.61
CA GLU A 52 -6.78 1.27 -21.53
C GLU A 52 -6.13 1.85 -20.27
N SER A 53 -6.24 1.15 -19.12
CA SER A 53 -5.64 1.61 -17.86
C SER A 53 -4.11 1.59 -17.93
N VAL A 54 -3.48 0.51 -18.42
CA VAL A 54 -2.02 0.45 -18.59
C VAL A 54 -1.55 1.58 -19.51
N LYS A 55 -2.21 1.80 -20.65
CA LYS A 55 -1.86 2.88 -21.59
C LYS A 55 -1.94 4.27 -20.93
N PHE A 56 -2.95 4.51 -20.10
CA PHE A 56 -3.07 5.76 -19.35
C PHE A 56 -1.91 5.95 -18.36
N TYR A 57 -1.60 4.94 -17.53
CA TYR A 57 -0.50 5.06 -16.57
C TYR A 57 0.88 5.13 -17.24
N GLU A 58 1.08 4.48 -18.39
CA GLU A 58 2.28 4.65 -19.22
C GLU A 58 2.39 6.08 -19.77
N HIS A 59 1.28 6.72 -20.15
CA HIS A 59 1.28 8.13 -20.57
C HIS A 59 1.65 9.09 -19.42
N LEU A 60 1.38 8.70 -18.18
CA LEU A 60 1.86 9.39 -16.98
C LEU A 60 3.35 9.14 -16.68
N GLY A 61 4.03 8.29 -17.45
CA GLY A 61 5.46 7.99 -17.31
C GLY A 61 5.77 6.73 -16.50
N MET A 62 4.74 5.99 -16.05
CA MET A 62 4.95 4.72 -15.36
C MET A 62 5.35 3.61 -16.36
N LYS A 63 5.91 2.53 -15.82
CA LYS A 63 6.13 1.26 -16.52
C LYS A 63 5.41 0.14 -15.78
N MET A 64 5.09 -0.91 -16.51
CA MET A 64 4.64 -2.17 -15.92
C MET A 64 5.84 -2.87 -15.27
N ILE A 65 5.92 -2.80 -13.95
CA ILE A 65 6.99 -3.40 -13.14
C ILE A 65 6.81 -4.91 -13.04
N ARG A 66 5.56 -5.36 -12.93
CA ARG A 66 5.21 -6.77 -12.82
C ARG A 66 3.82 -7.01 -13.38
N LYS A 67 3.65 -8.16 -14.03
CA LYS A 67 2.34 -8.76 -14.29
C LYS A 67 2.26 -10.08 -13.52
N ILE A 68 1.12 -10.36 -12.89
CA ILE A 68 0.82 -11.66 -12.29
C ILE A 68 -0.49 -12.15 -12.90
N GLU A 69 -0.44 -13.30 -13.54
CA GLU A 69 -1.61 -13.90 -14.21
C GLU A 69 -2.25 -14.94 -13.29
N GLN A 70 -3.58 -14.90 -13.13
CA GLN A 70 -4.34 -15.85 -12.31
C GLN A 70 -5.49 -16.47 -13.12
N PRO A 71 -5.19 -17.23 -14.19
CA PRO A 71 -6.22 -17.76 -15.09
C PRO A 71 -7.22 -18.69 -14.39
N GLU A 72 -6.78 -19.44 -13.37
CA GLU A 72 -7.67 -20.29 -12.56
C GLU A 72 -8.66 -19.47 -11.72
N ALA A 73 -8.22 -18.31 -11.22
CA ALA A 73 -9.04 -17.42 -10.41
C ALA A 73 -9.74 -16.32 -11.25
N LYS A 74 -9.48 -16.28 -12.57
CA LYS A 74 -10.07 -15.37 -13.55
C LYS A 74 -9.79 -13.89 -13.28
N PHE A 75 -8.58 -13.56 -12.86
CA PHE A 75 -8.12 -12.19 -12.80
C PHE A 75 -6.63 -12.08 -13.15
N ASP A 76 -6.17 -10.88 -13.51
CA ASP A 76 -4.76 -10.54 -13.67
C ASP A 76 -4.43 -9.29 -12.85
N LEU A 77 -3.19 -9.21 -12.37
CA LEU A 77 -2.64 -8.07 -11.64
C LEU A 77 -1.54 -7.39 -12.47
N TYR A 78 -1.58 -6.07 -12.55
CA TYR A 78 -0.62 -5.24 -13.28
C TYR A 78 -0.06 -4.18 -12.33
N PHE A 79 1.20 -4.30 -11.97
CA PHE A 79 1.88 -3.37 -11.07
C PHE A 79 2.55 -2.27 -11.87
N MET A 80 2.01 -1.06 -11.80
CA MET A 80 2.51 0.13 -12.48
C MET A 80 3.34 0.99 -11.51
N GLY A 81 4.49 1.48 -11.96
CA GLY A 81 5.33 2.35 -11.16
C GLY A 81 6.41 3.05 -11.98
N TYR A 82 7.11 4.01 -11.37
CA TYR A 82 8.22 4.70 -12.04
C TYR A 82 9.50 3.86 -11.97
N ASP A 83 10.17 3.72 -13.11
CA ASP A 83 11.38 2.89 -13.26
C ASP A 83 12.40 3.50 -14.23
N SER A 84 12.34 4.81 -14.44
CA SER A 84 13.41 5.53 -15.15
C SER A 84 14.71 5.46 -14.35
N PRO A 85 15.88 5.74 -14.95
CA PRO A 85 17.13 5.89 -14.20
C PRO A 85 17.12 6.98 -13.11
N LYS A 86 16.12 7.87 -13.11
CA LYS A 86 15.92 8.92 -12.10
C LYS A 86 14.89 8.54 -11.02
N ALA A 87 14.16 7.43 -11.20
CA ALA A 87 13.17 6.95 -10.24
C ALA A 87 13.86 6.47 -8.95
N LEU A 88 13.24 6.71 -7.79
CA LEU A 88 13.84 6.34 -6.50
C LEU A 88 13.96 4.82 -6.36
N SER A 89 13.01 4.09 -6.94
CA SER A 89 12.93 2.63 -6.90
C SER A 89 13.49 1.95 -8.16
N HIS A 90 14.32 2.65 -8.96
CA HIS A 90 14.83 2.13 -10.23
C HIS A 90 15.50 0.76 -10.09
N GLY A 91 15.03 -0.22 -10.88
CA GLY A 91 15.58 -1.57 -10.91
C GLY A 91 15.27 -2.44 -9.68
N ASN A 92 14.56 -1.91 -8.66
CA ASN A 92 14.19 -2.70 -7.49
C ASN A 92 13.10 -3.73 -7.84
N HIS A 93 13.12 -4.86 -7.14
CA HIS A 93 12.03 -5.85 -7.15
C HIS A 93 10.71 -5.19 -6.73
N PHE A 94 9.55 -5.60 -7.26
CA PHE A 94 8.27 -4.91 -7.02
C PHE A 94 7.91 -4.81 -5.52
N SER A 95 8.24 -5.83 -4.72
CA SER A 95 8.05 -5.83 -3.26
C SER A 95 9.04 -4.94 -2.48
N ASP A 96 10.09 -4.42 -3.14
CA ASP A 96 11.10 -3.52 -2.56
C ASP A 96 10.92 -2.07 -3.07
N ARG A 97 9.70 -1.71 -3.43
CA ARG A 97 9.34 -0.38 -3.93
C ARG A 97 8.40 0.35 -3.00
N GLU A 98 8.35 1.66 -3.17
CA GLU A 98 7.29 2.51 -2.65
C GLU A 98 6.46 3.07 -3.81
N GLY A 99 5.16 3.27 -3.59
CA GLY A 99 4.30 3.97 -4.55
C GLY A 99 4.11 3.23 -5.89
N LEU A 100 3.58 2.01 -5.86
CA LEU A 100 3.02 1.37 -7.06
C LEU A 100 1.50 1.51 -7.11
N ILE A 101 0.96 1.39 -8.32
CA ILE A 101 -0.47 1.18 -8.55
C ILE A 101 -0.66 -0.24 -9.04
N GLU A 102 -1.40 -1.05 -8.29
CA GLU A 102 -1.81 -2.39 -8.72
C GLU A 102 -3.17 -2.29 -9.41
N LEU A 103 -3.20 -2.56 -10.70
CA LEU A 103 -4.45 -2.68 -11.45
C LEU A 103 -4.89 -4.14 -11.40
N THR A 104 -6.06 -4.42 -10.84
CA THR A 104 -6.65 -5.75 -10.92
C THR A 104 -7.75 -5.77 -11.95
N HIS A 105 -7.63 -6.67 -12.90
CA HIS A 105 -8.63 -6.90 -13.93
C HIS A 105 -9.30 -8.25 -13.70
N ASN A 106 -10.62 -8.27 -13.55
CA ASN A 106 -11.40 -9.50 -13.52
C ASN A 106 -11.84 -9.85 -14.94
N TYR A 107 -11.61 -11.09 -15.38
CA TYR A 107 -11.83 -11.44 -16.78
C TYR A 107 -13.29 -11.26 -17.20
N GLY A 108 -13.49 -10.59 -18.34
CA GLY A 108 -14.80 -10.34 -18.94
C GLY A 108 -15.33 -8.93 -18.68
N THR A 109 -14.83 -8.20 -17.68
CA THR A 109 -15.29 -6.83 -17.39
C THR A 109 -15.04 -5.86 -18.54
N GLU A 110 -14.00 -6.10 -19.33
CA GLU A 110 -13.63 -5.32 -20.51
C GLU A 110 -14.67 -5.43 -21.63
N ASN A 111 -15.43 -6.53 -21.65
CA ASN A 111 -16.47 -6.80 -22.65
C ASN A 111 -17.89 -6.48 -22.14
N ASP A 112 -18.03 -6.13 -20.86
CA ASP A 112 -19.31 -5.81 -20.24
C ASP A 112 -19.57 -4.30 -20.31
N ALA A 113 -20.55 -3.88 -21.10
CA ALA A 113 -20.90 -2.47 -21.26
C ALA A 113 -21.42 -1.84 -19.96
N ASP A 114 -22.03 -2.62 -19.09
CA ASP A 114 -22.68 -2.16 -17.85
C ASP A 114 -21.74 -2.22 -16.64
N TYR A 115 -20.63 -2.96 -16.73
CA TYR A 115 -19.62 -2.99 -15.68
C TYR A 115 -19.05 -1.60 -15.42
N LYS A 116 -19.10 -1.21 -14.14
CA LYS A 116 -18.56 0.04 -13.59
C LYS A 116 -17.95 -0.25 -12.24
N VAL A 117 -16.80 0.35 -11.98
CA VAL A 117 -16.19 0.38 -10.65
C VAL A 117 -16.69 1.58 -9.86
N SER A 118 -16.68 1.47 -8.53
CA SER A 118 -16.81 2.60 -7.64
C SER A 118 -15.48 3.36 -7.56
N ASN A 119 -15.49 4.62 -7.95
CA ASN A 119 -14.30 5.47 -7.90
C ASN A 119 -14.02 6.08 -6.52
N GLY A 120 -14.87 5.81 -5.52
CA GLY A 120 -14.72 6.30 -4.15
C GLY A 120 -15.06 7.79 -3.93
N ASN A 121 -15.51 8.52 -4.96
CA ASN A 121 -15.78 9.96 -4.87
C ASN A 121 -17.24 10.37 -5.07
N THR A 122 -18.13 9.41 -5.31
CA THR A 122 -19.56 9.65 -5.55
C THR A 122 -20.39 9.06 -4.43
N GLU A 123 -21.42 9.80 -3.96
CA GLU A 123 -22.38 9.27 -2.99
C GLU A 123 -23.19 8.10 -3.60
N PRO A 124 -23.57 7.09 -2.80
CA PRO A 124 -23.29 6.92 -1.37
C PRO A 124 -21.95 6.22 -1.06
N HIS A 125 -21.08 6.03 -2.06
CA HIS A 125 -19.89 5.16 -1.98
C HIS A 125 -18.59 5.94 -1.79
N LYS A 126 -18.61 7.03 -1.02
CA LYS A 126 -17.39 7.79 -0.74
C LYS A 126 -16.44 7.00 0.15
N GLY A 127 -15.15 7.03 -0.14
CA GLY A 127 -14.12 6.41 0.68
C GLY A 127 -12.74 6.72 0.13
N PHE A 128 -12.27 5.88 -0.78
CA PHE A 128 -11.08 6.16 -1.59
C PHE A 128 -11.17 7.55 -2.26
N GLY A 129 -10.12 8.35 -2.12
CA GLY A 129 -10.03 9.70 -2.71
C GLY A 129 -9.37 9.65 -4.07
N HIS A 130 -8.07 9.40 -4.08
CA HIS A 130 -7.26 9.50 -5.29
C HIS A 130 -5.91 8.81 -5.11
N THR A 131 -5.26 8.49 -6.22
CA THR A 131 -3.80 8.39 -6.26
C THR A 131 -3.23 9.74 -6.67
N CYS A 132 -2.00 10.04 -6.30
CA CYS A 132 -1.32 11.27 -6.67
C CYS A 132 0.01 11.00 -7.34
N ILE A 133 0.28 11.75 -8.40
CA ILE A 133 1.61 11.87 -8.99
C ILE A 133 2.20 13.25 -8.70
N SER A 134 3.48 13.29 -8.34
CA SER A 134 4.23 14.54 -8.33
C SER A 134 5.07 14.68 -9.59
N VAL A 135 5.10 15.88 -10.14
CA VAL A 135 5.70 16.18 -11.45
C VAL A 135 6.69 17.34 -11.36
N ASP A 136 7.73 17.34 -12.19
CA ASP A 136 8.70 18.44 -12.25
C ASP A 136 8.06 19.78 -12.64
N ASN A 137 7.06 19.75 -13.53
CA ASN A 137 6.35 20.91 -14.01
C ASN A 137 4.85 20.63 -14.15
N LEU A 138 4.05 21.21 -13.26
CA LEU A 138 2.61 20.97 -13.18
C LEU A 138 1.87 21.43 -14.46
N GLN A 139 2.20 22.61 -14.97
CA GLN A 139 1.53 23.21 -16.12
C GLN A 139 1.77 22.39 -17.39
N ALA A 140 3.03 22.05 -17.66
CA ALA A 140 3.41 21.26 -18.83
C ALA A 140 2.92 19.80 -18.71
N ALA A 141 2.90 19.23 -17.50
CA ALA A 141 2.30 17.91 -17.25
C ALA A 141 0.81 17.88 -17.58
N CYS A 142 0.04 18.83 -17.04
CA CYS A 142 -1.38 18.92 -17.30
C CYS A 142 -1.67 19.16 -18.78
N GLN A 143 -0.90 20.02 -19.44
CA GLN A 143 -1.06 20.26 -20.89
C GLN A 143 -0.83 18.97 -21.69
N ARG A 144 0.23 18.21 -21.40
CA ARG A 144 0.52 16.94 -22.09
C ARG A 144 -0.64 15.94 -21.94
N ILE A 145 -1.18 15.82 -20.73
CA ILE A 145 -2.30 14.91 -20.43
C ILE A 145 -3.56 15.35 -21.17
N GLU A 146 -3.85 16.65 -21.22
CA GLU A 146 -4.99 17.21 -21.95
C GLU A 146 -4.84 17.06 -23.47
N ASP A 147 -3.64 17.31 -24.02
CA ASP A 147 -3.33 17.13 -25.45
C ASP A 147 -3.49 15.68 -25.91
N ALA A 148 -3.26 14.72 -25.00
CA ALA A 148 -3.52 13.30 -25.24
C ALA A 148 -5.02 12.92 -25.17
N GLY A 149 -5.89 13.87 -24.84
CA GLY A 149 -7.34 13.70 -24.79
C GLY A 149 -7.88 13.14 -23.47
N TYR A 150 -7.04 13.02 -22.43
CA TYR A 150 -7.50 12.55 -21.12
C TYR A 150 -8.34 13.61 -20.41
N LYS A 151 -9.36 13.14 -19.70
CA LYS A 151 -10.32 14.01 -19.01
C LYS A 151 -9.76 14.47 -17.67
N PHE A 152 -10.28 15.58 -17.20
CA PHE A 152 -9.99 16.11 -15.87
C PHE A 152 -11.29 16.24 -15.08
N GLN A 153 -11.23 15.87 -13.81
CA GLN A 153 -12.22 16.28 -12.83
C GLN A 153 -12.06 17.77 -12.48
N LYS A 154 -10.80 18.23 -12.44
CA LYS A 154 -10.44 19.62 -12.17
C LYS A 154 -9.16 19.97 -12.91
N LYS A 155 -9.22 20.97 -13.78
CA LYS A 155 -8.05 21.53 -14.46
C LYS A 155 -7.38 22.63 -13.62
N LEU A 156 -6.19 23.04 -14.05
CA LEU A 156 -5.53 24.24 -13.51
C LEU A 156 -6.31 25.50 -13.84
N SER A 157 -7.00 25.57 -14.98
CA SER A 157 -7.87 26.69 -15.37
C SER A 157 -9.05 26.89 -14.41
N ASP A 158 -9.44 25.86 -13.68
CA ASP A 158 -10.69 25.83 -12.93
C ASP A 158 -10.53 26.40 -11.52
N GLY A 159 -11.51 27.20 -11.10
CA GLY A 159 -11.54 27.80 -9.76
C GLY A 159 -10.31 28.67 -9.45
N ARG A 160 -10.11 28.94 -8.15
CA ARG A 160 -9.00 29.78 -7.65
C ARG A 160 -7.73 28.98 -7.35
N MET A 161 -7.85 27.67 -7.14
CA MET A 161 -6.74 26.82 -6.74
C MET A 161 -5.95 26.37 -7.98
N LYS A 162 -4.75 26.94 -8.16
CA LYS A 162 -3.91 26.74 -9.36
C LYS A 162 -2.75 25.77 -9.17
N HIS A 163 -2.47 25.31 -7.96
CA HIS A 163 -1.34 24.44 -7.63
C HIS A 163 -1.66 22.94 -7.67
N ILE A 164 -2.84 22.56 -8.20
CA ILE A 164 -3.32 21.18 -8.24
C ILE A 164 -4.29 20.95 -9.40
N ALA A 165 -4.22 19.77 -9.99
CA ALA A 165 -5.19 19.26 -10.96
C ALA A 165 -5.58 17.80 -10.62
N PHE A 166 -6.72 17.37 -11.13
CA PHE A 166 -7.19 15.99 -11.02
C PHE A 166 -7.53 15.46 -12.41
N ALA A 167 -6.66 14.61 -12.96
CA ALA A 167 -6.98 13.84 -14.16
C ALA A 167 -7.91 12.67 -13.80
N LEU A 168 -8.67 12.19 -14.77
CA LEU A 168 -9.49 10.99 -14.66
C LEU A 168 -8.81 9.86 -15.43
N ASP A 169 -8.60 8.73 -14.77
CA ASP A 169 -8.21 7.50 -15.45
C ASP A 169 -9.41 6.94 -16.27
N PRO A 170 -9.21 5.86 -17.05
CA PRO A 170 -10.27 5.27 -17.88
C PRO A 170 -11.53 4.83 -17.09
N ASP A 171 -11.36 4.51 -15.81
CA ASP A 171 -12.41 4.05 -14.90
C ASP A 171 -12.97 5.20 -14.02
N ASN A 172 -12.53 6.44 -14.26
CA ASN A 172 -12.87 7.68 -13.54
C ASN A 172 -12.36 7.73 -12.09
N TYR A 173 -11.33 6.97 -11.74
CA TYR A 173 -10.53 7.28 -10.56
C TYR A 173 -9.83 8.61 -10.74
N TRP A 174 -9.70 9.34 -9.63
CA TRP A 174 -9.02 10.63 -9.64
C TRP A 174 -7.52 10.39 -9.48
N VAL A 175 -6.75 10.98 -10.40
CA VAL A 175 -5.30 11.08 -10.29
C VAL A 175 -4.95 12.54 -10.02
N GLU A 176 -4.61 12.84 -8.78
CA GLU A 176 -4.11 14.14 -8.38
C GLU A 176 -2.73 14.38 -9.01
N ILE A 177 -2.49 15.61 -9.45
CA ILE A 177 -1.22 16.04 -10.03
C ILE A 177 -0.73 17.26 -9.26
N VAL A 178 0.44 17.14 -8.64
CA VAL A 178 1.07 18.20 -7.85
C VAL A 178 2.48 18.50 -8.35
N GLY A 179 2.91 19.75 -8.23
CA GLY A 179 4.27 20.15 -8.58
C GLY A 179 5.30 19.75 -7.51
N GLN A 180 6.47 19.29 -7.95
CA GLN A 180 7.65 19.11 -7.09
C GLN A 180 8.27 20.46 -6.69
N SER A 181 8.04 21.51 -7.49
CA SER A 181 8.41 22.89 -7.18
C SER A 181 7.18 23.80 -7.19
N PRO A 182 7.23 24.95 -6.49
CA PRO A 182 6.18 25.96 -6.58
C PRO A 182 5.88 26.35 -8.03
N ILE A 183 4.60 26.61 -8.31
CA ILE A 183 4.12 26.85 -9.68
C ILE A 183 4.80 28.08 -10.31
N GLU A 184 5.08 29.09 -9.50
CA GLU A 184 5.72 30.35 -9.90
C GLU A 184 7.15 30.15 -10.41
N GLN A 185 7.83 29.11 -9.91
CA GLN A 185 9.21 28.80 -10.31
C GLN A 185 9.29 28.08 -11.67
N THR A 186 8.16 27.58 -12.17
CA THR A 186 8.09 26.74 -13.38
C THR A 186 7.29 27.37 -14.52
N GLU A 187 6.73 28.58 -14.34
CA GLU A 187 5.82 29.23 -15.29
C GLU A 187 6.40 29.39 -16.71
N ASN A 188 7.70 29.62 -16.81
CA ASN A 188 8.41 29.83 -18.08
C ASN A 188 8.89 28.54 -18.73
N ILE A 189 8.80 27.39 -18.05
CA ILE A 189 9.19 26.09 -18.57
C ILE A 189 7.95 25.45 -19.21
N LYS A 190 8.04 25.06 -20.49
CA LYS A 190 6.92 24.53 -21.29
C LYS A 190 6.99 23.03 -21.55
N THR A 191 8.00 22.38 -21.00
CA THR A 191 8.23 20.93 -21.09
C THR A 191 8.21 20.33 -19.70
N THR A 192 8.08 19.01 -19.67
CA THR A 192 8.07 18.22 -18.43
C THR A 192 8.78 16.91 -18.71
N ASP A 193 9.56 16.44 -17.75
CA ASP A 193 10.31 15.20 -17.83
C ASP A 193 9.62 14.11 -17.00
N THR A 194 8.92 13.21 -17.70
CA THR A 194 8.21 12.08 -17.07
C THR A 194 9.15 11.13 -16.33
N GLU A 195 10.46 11.14 -16.61
CA GLU A 195 11.42 10.33 -15.85
C GLU A 195 11.56 10.80 -14.39
N THR A 196 11.20 12.04 -14.08
CA THR A 196 11.32 12.62 -12.74
C THR A 196 10.07 12.45 -11.88
N TYR A 197 8.98 11.95 -12.47
CA TYR A 197 7.70 11.83 -11.80
C TYR A 197 7.74 10.78 -10.70
N ARG A 198 6.84 10.91 -9.73
CA ARG A 198 6.75 10.00 -8.57
C ARG A 198 5.29 9.66 -8.31
N MET A 199 5.02 8.44 -7.86
CA MET A 199 3.73 8.09 -7.28
C MET A 199 3.78 8.53 -5.83
N ASN A 200 3.24 9.72 -5.56
CA ASN A 200 3.49 10.42 -4.33
C ASN A 200 2.66 9.86 -3.18
N HIS A 201 1.36 9.76 -3.36
CA HIS A 201 0.47 9.33 -2.29
C HIS A 201 -0.81 8.67 -2.78
N THR A 202 -1.44 7.94 -1.89
CA THR A 202 -2.81 7.44 -2.00
C THR A 202 -3.65 8.06 -0.91
N MET A 203 -4.80 8.61 -1.28
CA MET A 203 -5.73 9.24 -0.36
C MET A 203 -6.91 8.33 -0.06
N ILE A 204 -7.19 8.16 1.23
CA ILE A 204 -8.44 7.57 1.73
C ILE A 204 -9.11 8.51 2.73
N ARG A 205 -10.43 8.51 2.75
CA ARG A 205 -11.19 9.21 3.78
C ARG A 205 -11.37 8.32 5.00
N VAL A 206 -11.19 8.92 6.18
CA VAL A 206 -11.32 8.23 7.47
C VAL A 206 -12.32 8.93 8.36
N LYS A 207 -13.11 8.15 9.10
CA LYS A 207 -14.15 8.67 9.98
C LYS A 207 -13.56 9.36 11.21
N ASP A 208 -12.53 8.77 11.80
CA ASP A 208 -11.95 9.24 13.05
C ASP A 208 -10.43 9.37 12.90
N LYS A 209 -9.95 10.61 12.88
CA LYS A 209 -8.52 10.89 12.74
C LYS A 209 -7.68 10.29 13.87
N GLU A 210 -8.18 10.24 15.11
CA GLU A 210 -7.38 9.82 16.25
C GLU A 210 -7.18 8.31 16.21
N LYS A 211 -8.26 7.56 15.95
CA LYS A 211 -8.18 6.11 15.76
C LYS A 211 -7.31 5.75 14.56
N SER A 212 -7.44 6.48 13.46
CA SER A 212 -6.67 6.22 12.24
C SER A 212 -5.20 6.53 12.43
N LEU A 213 -4.84 7.71 12.96
CA LEU A 213 -3.45 8.09 13.24
C LEU A 213 -2.81 7.12 14.23
N LYS A 214 -3.54 6.68 15.25
CA LYS A 214 -3.04 5.67 16.19
C LYS A 214 -2.78 4.33 15.51
N PHE A 215 -3.72 3.87 14.69
CA PHE A 215 -3.57 2.61 13.95
C PHE A 215 -2.35 2.66 13.02
N TYR A 216 -2.25 3.68 12.17
CA TYR A 216 -1.17 3.75 11.18
C TYR A 216 0.21 4.00 11.82
N GLN A 217 0.29 4.75 12.92
CA GLN A 217 1.57 4.99 13.61
C GLN A 217 1.96 3.82 14.53
N ASP A 218 1.07 3.40 15.42
CA ASP A 218 1.43 2.40 16.44
C ASP A 218 1.45 1.00 15.82
N ILE A 219 0.45 0.65 14.99
CA ILE A 219 0.30 -0.70 14.44
C ILE A 219 1.07 -0.84 13.13
N MET A 220 0.85 0.04 12.16
CA MET A 220 1.54 -0.07 10.87
C MET A 220 2.97 0.51 10.89
N GLY A 221 3.37 1.22 11.96
CA GLY A 221 4.73 1.74 12.12
C GLY A 221 5.05 2.96 11.24
N MET A 222 4.04 3.61 10.67
CA MET A 222 4.23 4.81 9.86
C MET A 222 4.56 6.02 10.74
N SER A 223 5.23 7.02 10.16
CA SER A 223 5.42 8.33 10.77
C SER A 223 4.49 9.36 10.12
N LEU A 224 3.97 10.30 10.91
CA LEU A 224 3.28 11.48 10.40
C LEU A 224 4.28 12.40 9.70
N MET A 225 4.19 12.48 8.37
CA MET A 225 5.09 13.24 7.50
C MET A 225 4.69 14.70 7.37
N ARG A 226 3.38 14.97 7.32
CA ARG A 226 2.83 16.32 7.15
C ARG A 226 1.37 16.35 7.61
N THR A 227 0.98 17.46 8.21
CA THR A 227 -0.43 17.81 8.45
C THR A 227 -0.77 19.05 7.63
N ALA A 228 -1.93 19.06 6.98
CA ALA A 228 -2.50 20.24 6.35
C ALA A 228 -3.91 20.48 6.91
N GLU A 229 -4.04 21.54 7.72
CA GLU A 229 -5.31 21.90 8.35
C GLU A 229 -6.11 22.85 7.46
N ASN A 230 -7.39 22.54 7.23
CA ASN A 230 -8.27 23.36 6.39
C ASN A 230 -9.59 23.68 7.13
N PRO A 231 -9.53 24.40 8.27
CA PRO A 231 -10.72 24.68 9.08
C PRO A 231 -11.80 25.46 8.31
N GLY A 232 -11.42 26.34 7.39
CA GLY A 232 -12.37 27.06 6.53
C GLY A 232 -13.14 26.18 5.53
N ALA A 233 -12.68 24.94 5.31
CA ALA A 233 -13.32 23.95 4.45
C ALA A 233 -13.79 22.70 5.20
N ASN A 234 -13.72 22.70 6.55
CA ASN A 234 -14.16 21.63 7.44
C ASN A 234 -13.51 20.25 7.20
N PHE A 235 -12.22 20.22 6.83
CA PHE A 235 -11.45 18.98 6.78
C PHE A 235 -9.97 19.22 7.12
N ASN A 236 -9.28 18.16 7.54
CA ASN A 236 -7.81 18.13 7.64
C ASN A 236 -7.25 16.94 6.86
N LEU A 237 -5.99 17.08 6.43
CA LEU A 237 -5.23 16.07 5.73
C LEU A 237 -4.03 15.66 6.58
N TYR A 238 -3.79 14.36 6.69
CA TYR A 238 -2.66 13.78 7.41
C TYR A 238 -1.89 12.85 6.47
N PHE A 239 -0.65 13.19 6.16
CA PHE A 239 0.21 12.39 5.30
C PHE A 239 1.11 11.52 6.16
N LEU A 240 1.01 10.20 6.01
CA LEU A 240 1.82 9.21 6.71
C LEU A 240 2.67 8.42 5.71
N GLY A 241 3.80 7.89 6.17
CA GLY A 241 4.64 7.02 5.37
C GLY A 241 5.76 6.42 6.21
N TYR A 242 6.72 5.77 5.56
CA TYR A 242 7.93 5.31 6.22
C TYR A 242 9.07 6.30 5.95
N PRO A 243 9.80 6.78 6.99
CA PRO A 243 10.85 7.77 6.77
C PRO A 243 11.95 7.29 5.80
N GLY A 244 12.26 5.99 5.84
CA GLY A 244 13.30 5.36 5.04
C GLY A 244 14.65 6.10 5.14
N GLU A 245 15.43 6.01 4.07
CA GLU A 245 16.72 6.72 3.97
C GLU A 245 16.55 8.26 3.92
N GLN A 246 15.40 8.74 3.46
CA GLN A 246 15.11 10.17 3.35
C GLN A 246 14.75 10.83 4.70
N GLY A 247 14.60 10.05 5.77
CA GLY A 247 14.22 10.53 7.10
C GLY A 247 12.86 11.23 7.12
N LEU A 248 12.57 12.02 8.17
CA LEU A 248 11.37 12.85 8.21
C LEU A 248 11.54 14.10 7.32
N PRO A 249 10.47 14.61 6.69
CA PRO A 249 10.54 15.86 5.92
C PRO A 249 11.04 17.02 6.77
N THR A 250 12.02 17.75 6.26
CA THR A 250 12.55 18.99 6.88
C THR A 250 11.81 20.24 6.39
N SER A 251 11.02 20.10 5.32
CA SER A 251 10.19 21.17 4.76
C SER A 251 8.71 20.83 4.96
N SER A 252 7.83 21.82 4.79
CA SER A 252 6.38 21.62 4.81
C SER A 252 5.84 20.88 3.58
N THR A 253 6.70 20.44 2.66
CA THR A 253 6.33 19.74 1.41
C THR A 253 6.77 18.28 1.44
N THR A 254 5.95 17.43 0.83
CA THR A 254 6.17 15.99 0.69
C THR A 254 6.14 15.54 -0.78
N SER A 255 6.12 16.48 -1.73
CA SER A 255 6.02 16.19 -3.18
C SER A 255 7.25 15.45 -3.72
N ASN A 256 8.37 15.47 -3.01
CA ASN A 256 9.55 14.67 -3.31
C ASN A 256 9.51 13.25 -2.71
N ARG A 257 8.40 12.79 -2.14
CA ARG A 257 8.27 11.42 -1.61
C ARG A 257 7.61 10.48 -2.62
N GLU A 258 7.79 9.19 -2.41
CA GLU A 258 6.98 8.11 -3.00
C GLU A 258 6.25 7.38 -1.88
N GLY A 259 5.08 6.81 -2.17
CA GLY A 259 4.38 5.90 -1.24
C GLY A 259 3.97 6.53 0.09
N LEU A 260 3.21 7.63 0.06
CA LEU A 260 2.54 8.15 1.25
C LEU A 260 1.07 7.73 1.29
N LEU A 261 0.55 7.61 2.50
CA LEU A 261 -0.87 7.51 2.78
C LEU A 261 -1.39 8.88 3.21
N GLU A 262 -2.31 9.45 2.45
CA GLU A 262 -3.05 10.64 2.85
C GLU A 262 -4.39 10.24 3.48
N LEU A 263 -4.59 10.64 4.73
CA LEU A 263 -5.87 10.50 5.41
C LEU A 263 -6.63 11.82 5.35
N THR A 264 -7.81 11.81 4.73
CA THR A 264 -8.73 12.94 4.77
C THR A 264 -9.79 12.72 5.85
N TRP A 265 -9.77 13.57 6.86
CA TRP A 265 -10.78 13.58 7.91
C TRP A 265 -11.69 14.79 7.73
N ASN A 266 -12.98 14.54 7.51
CA ASN A 266 -14.01 15.57 7.43
C ASN A 266 -14.62 15.80 8.81
N TYR A 267 -14.75 17.05 9.23
CA TYR A 267 -15.11 17.39 10.60
C TYR A 267 -16.47 16.82 11.01
N GLY A 268 -16.53 16.24 12.20
CA GLY A 268 -17.76 15.74 12.80
C GLY A 268 -18.14 14.33 12.37
N THR A 269 -17.45 13.72 11.39
CA THR A 269 -17.72 12.34 10.95
C THR A 269 -17.49 11.32 12.07
N GLU A 270 -16.56 11.60 12.99
CA GLU A 270 -16.27 10.81 14.17
C GLU A 270 -17.42 10.77 15.19
N ASN A 271 -18.30 11.79 15.17
CA ASN A 271 -19.39 11.95 16.13
C ASN A 271 -20.72 11.35 15.64
N ASP A 272 -20.80 10.94 14.37
CA ASP A 272 -21.97 10.25 13.82
C ASP A 272 -21.77 8.73 13.90
N GLU A 273 -22.46 8.06 14.81
CA GLU A 273 -22.37 6.61 15.01
C GLU A 273 -22.74 5.81 13.75
N ASN A 274 -23.64 6.32 12.90
CA ASN A 274 -24.11 5.64 11.70
C ASN A 274 -23.26 5.95 10.47
N PHE A 275 -22.40 6.97 10.54
CA PHE A 275 -21.52 7.33 9.44
C PHE A 275 -20.46 6.26 9.20
N LYS A 276 -20.24 5.92 7.93
CA LYS A 276 -19.13 5.07 7.49
C LYS A 276 -18.71 5.47 6.08
N TYR A 277 -17.42 5.35 5.78
CA TYR A 277 -16.93 5.38 4.41
C TYR A 277 -17.06 3.99 3.77
N HIS A 278 -17.14 3.98 2.45
CA HIS A 278 -17.12 2.78 1.63
C HIS A 278 -15.68 2.25 1.53
N ASN A 279 -15.47 0.99 1.93
CA ASN A 279 -14.15 0.37 1.97
C ASN A 279 -13.59 0.00 0.57
N GLY A 280 -14.43 0.05 -0.47
CA GLY A 280 -14.09 -0.28 -1.86
C GLY A 280 -14.21 -1.76 -2.23
N ASN A 281 -14.33 -2.67 -1.26
CA ASN A 281 -14.51 -4.11 -1.50
C ASN A 281 -15.95 -4.59 -1.38
N ASP A 282 -16.80 -3.84 -0.65
CA ASP A 282 -18.26 -4.04 -0.69
C ASP A 282 -18.81 -3.59 -2.05
N GLU A 283 -19.99 -4.08 -2.43
CA GLU A 283 -20.62 -3.69 -3.70
C GLU A 283 -21.19 -2.26 -3.64
N PRO A 284 -20.98 -1.43 -4.69
CA PRO A 284 -20.17 -1.68 -5.89
C PRO A 284 -18.66 -1.58 -5.61
N GLN A 285 -17.90 -2.56 -6.10
CA GLN A 285 -16.46 -2.64 -5.86
C GLN A 285 -15.64 -1.60 -6.64
N GLY A 286 -14.45 -1.28 -6.12
CA GLY A 286 -13.50 -0.39 -6.76
C GLY A 286 -12.10 -0.55 -6.17
N PHE A 287 -11.69 0.43 -5.36
CA PHE A 287 -10.47 0.35 -4.55
C PHE A 287 -10.43 -0.95 -3.73
N GLY A 288 -9.32 -1.68 -3.74
CA GLY A 288 -9.21 -2.93 -2.97
C GLY A 288 -8.43 -2.75 -1.69
N HIS A 289 -7.17 -2.32 -1.78
CA HIS A 289 -6.31 -2.24 -0.60
C HIS A 289 -5.13 -1.28 -0.81
N ILE A 290 -4.54 -0.85 0.29
CA ILE A 290 -3.14 -0.45 0.30
C ILE A 290 -2.29 -1.66 0.67
N CYS A 291 -1.00 -1.65 0.33
CA CYS A 291 -0.07 -2.71 0.72
C CYS A 291 1.14 -2.17 1.45
N VAL A 292 1.55 -2.89 2.49
CA VAL A 292 2.81 -2.68 3.20
C VAL A 292 3.70 -3.89 3.00
N SER A 293 4.88 -3.67 2.42
CA SER A 293 5.93 -4.70 2.40
C SER A 293 6.76 -4.64 3.68
N VAL A 294 7.08 -5.79 4.26
CA VAL A 294 7.74 -5.91 5.57
C VAL A 294 9.04 -6.73 5.49
N ASP A 295 9.95 -6.55 6.45
CA ASP A 295 11.20 -7.32 6.55
C ASP A 295 11.00 -8.81 6.79
N ASN A 296 10.01 -9.16 7.60
CA ASN A 296 9.73 -10.53 7.97
C ASN A 296 8.23 -10.74 8.20
N LEU A 297 7.56 -11.30 7.20
CA LEU A 297 6.10 -11.42 7.18
C LEU A 297 5.53 -12.19 8.38
N ASP A 298 6.19 -13.26 8.85
CA ASP A 298 5.70 -14.02 10.00
C ASP A 298 5.83 -13.21 11.30
N ALA A 299 6.95 -12.51 11.49
CA ALA A 299 7.18 -11.67 12.67
C ALA A 299 6.26 -10.44 12.69
N ALA A 300 6.00 -9.84 11.51
CA ALA A 300 5.01 -8.79 11.32
C ALA A 300 3.61 -9.27 11.73
N CYS A 301 3.19 -10.43 11.25
CA CYS A 301 1.89 -11.00 11.62
C CYS A 301 1.79 -11.33 13.11
N GLU A 302 2.86 -11.86 13.72
CA GLU A 302 2.90 -12.10 15.17
C GLU A 302 2.77 -10.78 15.97
N ARG A 303 3.45 -9.72 15.52
CA ARG A 303 3.31 -8.38 16.10
C ARG A 303 1.88 -7.87 16.00
N PHE A 304 1.25 -7.98 14.83
CA PHE A 304 -0.14 -7.57 14.63
C PHE A 304 -1.11 -8.37 15.51
N GLU A 305 -0.86 -9.68 15.71
CA GLU A 305 -1.67 -10.50 16.62
C GLU A 305 -1.62 -9.98 18.06
N LYS A 306 -0.40 -9.68 18.55
CA LYS A 306 -0.20 -9.13 19.90
C LYS A 306 -0.85 -7.76 20.08
N MET A 307 -0.99 -7.00 19.00
CA MET A 307 -1.65 -5.68 18.99
C MET A 307 -3.17 -5.77 18.81
N GLY A 308 -3.73 -6.97 18.66
CA GLY A 308 -5.17 -7.18 18.58
C GLY A 308 -5.81 -6.59 17.32
N VAL A 309 -5.12 -6.66 16.17
CA VAL A 309 -5.68 -6.15 14.91
C VAL A 309 -6.92 -6.94 14.48
N ASN A 310 -7.77 -6.28 13.69
CA ASN A 310 -8.85 -6.97 12.98
C ASN A 310 -8.30 -7.63 11.72
N TRP A 311 -8.41 -8.95 11.63
CA TRP A 311 -7.91 -9.70 10.48
C TRP A 311 -8.98 -9.86 9.40
N LYS A 312 -8.60 -9.58 8.15
CA LYS A 312 -9.36 -10.03 6.98
C LYS A 312 -8.90 -11.42 6.51
N LYS A 313 -7.58 -11.66 6.54
CA LYS A 313 -6.97 -12.93 6.16
C LYS A 313 -5.64 -13.11 6.87
N ARG A 314 -5.46 -14.24 7.55
CA ARG A 314 -4.18 -14.64 8.16
C ARG A 314 -3.32 -15.43 7.18
N LEU A 315 -2.04 -15.60 7.51
CA LEU A 315 -1.18 -16.54 6.79
C LEU A 315 -1.68 -17.97 6.93
N THR A 316 -2.28 -18.33 8.06
CA THR A 316 -2.85 -19.66 8.32
C THR A 316 -4.14 -19.93 7.52
N ASP A 317 -4.75 -18.92 6.93
CA ASP A 317 -6.02 -19.04 6.23
C ASP A 317 -5.82 -19.37 4.75
N GLY A 318 -6.66 -20.26 4.22
CA GLY A 318 -6.63 -20.66 2.80
C GLY A 318 -5.31 -21.30 2.34
N ARG A 319 -5.13 -21.41 1.01
CA ARG A 319 -3.93 -22.00 0.40
C ARG A 319 -2.78 -21.00 0.23
N MET A 320 -3.09 -19.70 0.12
CA MET A 320 -2.11 -18.64 -0.10
C MET A 320 -1.43 -18.25 1.22
N LYS A 321 -0.15 -18.64 1.38
CA LYS A 321 0.64 -18.46 2.62
C LYS A 321 1.64 -17.30 2.59
N HIS A 322 1.69 -16.55 1.49
CA HIS A 322 2.64 -15.46 1.28
C HIS A 322 2.03 -14.05 1.39
N VAL A 323 0.73 -13.97 1.69
CA VAL A 323 0.00 -12.71 1.86
C VAL A 323 -0.91 -12.78 3.09
N ALA A 324 -0.97 -11.69 3.86
CA ALA A 324 -1.95 -11.47 4.90
C ALA A 324 -2.73 -10.16 4.66
N PHE A 325 -3.92 -10.04 5.23
CA PHE A 325 -4.73 -8.83 5.16
C PHE A 325 -5.24 -8.43 6.55
N VAL A 326 -4.99 -7.19 6.92
CA VAL A 326 -5.48 -6.53 8.13
C VAL A 326 -6.54 -5.50 7.74
N LEU A 327 -7.49 -5.23 8.63
CA LEU A 327 -8.47 -4.16 8.50
C LEU A 327 -8.07 -2.96 9.37
N ASP A 328 -8.12 -1.77 8.77
CA ASP A 328 -7.99 -0.52 9.51
C ASP A 328 -9.30 -0.17 10.27
N PRO A 329 -9.34 0.93 11.05
CA PRO A 329 -10.54 1.32 11.81
C PRO A 329 -11.79 1.58 10.97
N ASP A 330 -11.63 1.91 9.68
CA ASP A 330 -12.70 2.18 8.72
C ASP A 330 -13.00 0.96 7.81
N ASN A 331 -12.36 -0.19 8.08
CA ASN A 331 -12.43 -1.45 7.34
C ASN A 331 -11.81 -1.42 5.93
N TYR A 332 -10.91 -0.48 5.65
CA TYR A 332 -10.05 -0.61 4.47
C TYR A 332 -9.12 -1.80 4.67
N TRP A 333 -8.86 -2.52 3.58
CA TRP A 333 -7.96 -3.67 3.61
C TRP A 333 -6.53 -3.19 3.45
N ILE A 334 -5.63 -3.78 4.24
CA ILE A 334 -4.20 -3.56 4.18
C ILE A 334 -3.56 -4.91 3.90
N GLU A 335 -3.05 -5.06 2.69
CA GLU A 335 -2.23 -6.20 2.31
C GLU A 335 -0.87 -6.09 2.99
N VAL A 336 -0.34 -7.23 3.46
CA VAL A 336 1.00 -7.33 4.03
C VAL A 336 1.75 -8.43 3.28
N ILE A 337 2.84 -8.02 2.63
CA ILE A 337 3.69 -8.91 1.83
C ILE A 337 5.13 -8.90 2.32
N GLN A 338 5.87 -9.95 2.01
CA GLN A 338 7.30 -9.99 2.27
C GLN A 338 8.04 -9.05 1.31
N ASN A 339 8.95 -8.23 1.82
CA ASN A 339 9.97 -7.60 0.98
C ASN A 339 11.03 -8.65 0.63
N GLU A 340 10.98 -9.14 -0.60
CA GLU A 340 11.84 -10.24 -1.10
C GLU A 340 13.33 -9.87 -1.17
N LYS A 341 13.70 -8.58 -1.17
CA LYS A 341 15.11 -8.17 -1.08
C LYS A 341 15.70 -8.42 0.31
N LEU A 342 14.88 -8.29 1.36
CA LEU A 342 15.32 -8.46 2.75
C LEU A 342 15.30 -9.92 3.17
N LYS A 343 14.26 -10.66 2.73
CA LYS A 343 14.12 -12.09 2.99
C LYS A 343 13.25 -12.71 1.90
N GLU A 344 13.81 -13.70 1.20
CA GLU A 344 13.07 -14.45 0.20
C GLU A 344 12.00 -15.34 0.86
N ARG A 345 10.77 -15.29 0.36
CA ARG A 345 9.62 -16.09 0.81
C ARG A 345 8.84 -16.66 -0.35
N ALA A 346 8.53 -15.85 -1.36
CA ALA A 346 7.67 -16.25 -2.44
C ALA A 346 8.34 -15.99 -3.79
N ASN A 347 8.23 -16.98 -4.68
CA ASN A 347 8.55 -16.80 -6.08
C ASN A 347 7.26 -16.33 -6.78
N TRP A 348 7.07 -15.01 -6.78
CA TRP A 348 5.92 -14.32 -7.35
C TRP A 348 5.80 -14.49 -8.86
#